data_AF-A0A445LV68-F1
#
_entry.id   AF-A0A445LV68-F1
#
_cell.length_a   1.000
_cell.length_b   1.000
_cell.length_c   1.000
_cell.angle_alpha   90.00
_cell.angle_beta   90.00
_cell.angle_gamma   90.00
#
_symmetry.space_group_name_H-M   'P 1'
#
loop_
_entity.id
_entity.type
_entity.pdbx_description
1 polymer ?
#
loop_
_entity_poly.entity_id
_entity_poly.type
_entity_poly.pdbx_seq_one_letter_code
_entity_poly.pdbx_strand_id
1 'polypeptide(L)'
;MAKLEAKLGMIVDSVGQFFSGKDHLPYCDSDVVAGCEREVLEAEKQSSEEHMQDCLLRLSWALVHSKHPQDVHRGIAMLEASLPATKDPLQQREKLYLLAVGYYRNADYSRSRDLVDRCLALAPDWRQAVTLKKTIEDKITKDGVIGLGIAATAVGLIAGGIAAAVSRKK
;
A
#
# COMPACT_ATOMS: atom_id res chain seq x y z
N MET A 1 1.70 20.81 5.69
CA MET A 1 2.42 19.55 5.42
C MET A 1 2.91 18.90 6.72
N ALA A 2 3.72 19.59 7.54
CA ALA A 2 4.20 19.04 8.83
C ALA A 2 3.10 18.70 9.88
N LYS A 3 1.98 19.43 9.93
CA LYS A 3 0.96 19.23 10.99
C LYS A 3 0.13 17.95 10.82
N LEU A 4 -0.02 17.46 9.58
CA LEU A 4 -0.80 16.26 9.26
C LEU A 4 0.09 15.01 9.23
N GLU A 5 1.32 15.12 8.70
CA GLU A 5 2.36 14.10 8.94
C GLU A 5 2.68 13.96 10.43
N ALA A 6 2.60 15.04 11.21
CA ALA A 6 2.69 14.97 12.67
C ALA A 6 1.41 14.39 13.30
N LYS A 7 0.23 14.46 12.68
CA LYS A 7 -0.98 13.76 13.17
C LYS A 7 -0.89 12.26 12.86
N LEU A 8 -0.52 11.87 11.64
CA LEU A 8 -0.29 10.47 11.30
C LEU A 8 0.90 9.91 12.10
N GLY A 9 1.96 10.72 12.25
CA GLY A 9 3.10 10.50 13.12
C GLY A 9 2.72 10.43 14.58
N MET A 10 1.81 11.28 15.09
CA MET A 10 1.31 11.22 16.48
C MET A 10 0.36 10.08 16.73
N ILE A 11 -0.48 9.70 15.77
CA ILE A 11 -1.32 8.50 15.86
C ILE A 11 -0.40 7.28 15.82
N VAL A 12 0.63 7.33 14.96
CA VAL A 12 1.73 6.37 14.95
C VAL A 12 2.45 6.37 16.29
N ASP A 13 2.80 7.50 16.92
CA ASP A 13 3.60 7.66 18.15
C ASP A 13 2.80 7.34 19.43
N SER A 14 1.51 7.68 19.45
CA SER A 14 0.58 7.30 20.53
C SER A 14 0.23 5.81 20.48
N VAL A 15 0.46 5.16 19.34
CA VAL A 15 0.47 3.70 19.13
C VAL A 15 1.93 3.22 18.94
N GLY A 16 2.92 4.07 19.23
CA GLY A 16 4.20 4.10 18.52
C GLY A 16 5.41 3.80 19.32
N GLN A 17 5.47 2.54 19.73
CA GLN A 17 6.74 1.91 20.02
C GLN A 17 7.09 0.83 19.00
N PHE A 18 6.57 0.91 17.76
CA PHE A 18 6.59 -0.24 16.84
C PHE A 18 7.24 -0.03 15.46
N PHE A 19 7.56 1.19 15.03
CA PHE A 19 8.33 1.40 13.79
C PHE A 19 9.84 1.31 14.04
N SER A 20 10.30 0.16 14.53
CA SER A 20 11.74 -0.16 14.57
C SER A 20 12.01 -1.44 13.79
N GLY A 21 12.37 -1.24 12.51
CA GLY A 21 13.21 -2.18 11.78
C GLY A 21 12.50 -3.28 10.99
N LYS A 22 12.78 -3.26 9.68
CA LYS A 22 12.52 -4.27 8.62
C LYS A 22 11.16 -4.14 7.98
N ASP A 23 11.09 -3.62 6.76
CA ASP A 23 10.25 -3.94 5.57
C ASP A 23 8.88 -4.68 5.70
N HIS A 24 8.24 -4.76 6.86
CA HIS A 24 6.94 -5.38 7.07
C HIS A 24 5.92 -4.30 7.47
N LEU A 25 4.76 -4.32 6.82
CA LEU A 25 3.63 -3.51 7.24
C LEU A 25 3.23 -3.93 8.67
N PRO A 26 2.92 -2.98 9.56
CA PRO A 26 2.58 -3.30 10.94
C PRO A 26 1.32 -4.18 10.99
N TYR A 27 1.21 -4.97 12.04
CA TYR A 27 -0.03 -5.69 12.37
C TYR A 27 -0.70 -4.98 13.54
N CYS A 28 -2.03 -4.91 13.47
CA CYS A 28 -2.89 -4.40 14.51
C CYS A 28 -3.54 -5.58 15.25
N ASP A 29 -3.60 -5.49 16.57
CA ASP A 29 -4.30 -6.46 17.41
C ASP A 29 -5.80 -6.10 17.51
N SER A 30 -6.63 -7.09 17.85
CA SER A 30 -8.09 -6.96 17.84
C SER A 30 -8.62 -5.97 18.89
N ASP A 31 -7.88 -5.76 19.97
CA ASP A 31 -8.19 -4.79 21.03
C ASP A 31 -8.12 -3.35 20.52
N VAL A 32 -7.18 -3.02 19.65
CA VAL A 32 -7.05 -1.71 19.02
C VAL A 32 -8.24 -1.46 18.08
N VAL A 33 -8.66 -2.46 17.30
CA VAL A 33 -9.86 -2.37 16.45
C VAL A 33 -11.08 -2.06 17.30
N ALA A 34 -11.31 -2.81 18.38
CA ALA A 34 -12.42 -2.57 19.31
C ALA A 34 -12.33 -1.19 20.00
N GLY A 35 -11.12 -0.69 20.24
CA GLY A 35 -10.87 0.69 20.69
C GLY A 35 -11.41 1.71 19.70
N CYS A 36 -10.97 1.64 18.44
CA CYS A 36 -11.38 2.56 17.39
C CYS A 36 -12.89 2.50 17.11
N GLU A 37 -13.52 1.32 17.20
CA GLU A 37 -14.97 1.19 17.04
C GLU A 37 -15.75 1.96 18.10
N ARG A 38 -15.30 1.89 19.37
CA ARG A 38 -15.91 2.66 20.46
C ARG A 38 -15.79 4.16 20.23
N GLU A 39 -14.63 4.63 19.77
CA GLU A 39 -14.41 6.04 19.47
C GLU A 39 -15.29 6.56 18.34
N VAL A 40 -15.56 5.74 17.31
CA VAL A 40 -16.51 6.09 16.25
C VAL A 40 -17.93 6.19 16.82
N LEU A 41 -18.36 5.23 17.64
CA LEU A 41 -19.69 5.26 18.28
C LEU A 41 -19.86 6.43 19.24
N GLU A 42 -18.80 6.86 19.91
CA GLU A 42 -18.79 8.06 20.76
C GLU A 42 -18.84 9.34 19.92
N ALA A 43 -18.07 9.41 18.83
CA ALA A 43 -18.07 10.54 17.91
C ALA A 43 -19.44 10.73 17.22
N GLU A 44 -20.18 9.65 16.94
CA GLU A 44 -21.54 9.72 16.37
C GLU A 44 -22.49 10.50 17.29
N LYS A 45 -22.30 10.39 18.61
CA LYS A 45 -23.14 11.08 19.60
C LYS A 45 -22.81 12.57 19.72
N GLN A 46 -21.60 12.97 19.31
CA GLN A 46 -21.04 14.30 19.59
C GLN A 46 -21.09 15.26 18.38
N SER A 47 -21.77 14.86 17.30
CA SER A 47 -22.16 15.65 16.11
C SER A 47 -21.08 16.53 15.43
N SER A 48 -19.79 16.24 15.64
CA SER A 48 -18.69 16.90 14.95
C SER A 48 -18.21 16.07 13.77
N GLU A 49 -18.39 16.59 12.55
CA GLU A 49 -17.99 15.91 11.31
C GLU A 49 -16.48 15.72 11.20
N GLU A 50 -15.68 16.69 11.65
CA GLU A 50 -14.21 16.60 11.60
C GLU A 50 -13.69 15.51 12.55
N HIS A 51 -14.22 15.44 13.77
CA HIS A 51 -13.88 14.38 14.72
C HIS A 51 -14.32 13.01 14.23
N MET A 52 -15.49 12.93 13.58
CA MET A 52 -15.96 11.69 12.96
C MET A 52 -15.01 11.20 11.88
N GLN A 53 -14.56 12.08 10.98
CA GLN A 53 -13.61 11.74 9.92
C GLN A 53 -12.28 11.24 10.48
N ASP A 54 -11.76 11.88 11.52
CA ASP A 54 -10.53 11.46 12.21
C ASP A 54 -10.70 10.07 12.86
N CYS A 55 -11.84 9.78 13.51
CA CYS A 55 -12.15 8.46 14.06
C CYS A 55 -12.26 7.38 12.97
N LEU A 56 -12.94 7.68 11.86
CA LEU A 56 -13.10 6.75 10.73
C LEU A 56 -11.77 6.43 10.06
N LEU A 57 -10.86 7.41 9.95
CA LEU A 57 -9.53 7.19 9.41
C LEU A 57 -8.70 6.26 10.31
N ARG A 58 -8.80 6.44 11.63
CA ARG A 58 -8.14 5.57 12.62
C ARG A 58 -8.68 4.14 12.58
N LEU A 59 -10.00 4.00 12.52
CA LEU A 59 -10.63 2.68 12.35
C LEU A 59 -10.20 2.03 11.03
N SER A 60 -10.15 2.79 9.92
CA SER A 60 -9.68 2.30 8.62
C SER A 60 -8.28 1.73 8.72
N TRP A 61 -7.38 2.46 9.37
CA TRP A 61 -6.00 2.01 9.60
C TRP A 61 -5.96 0.71 10.41
N ALA A 62 -6.70 0.65 11.52
CA ALA A 62 -6.72 -0.54 12.38
C ALA A 62 -7.25 -1.78 11.65
N LEU A 63 -8.33 -1.61 10.87
CA LEU A 63 -8.95 -2.68 10.08
C LEU A 63 -8.01 -3.21 9.00
N VAL A 64 -7.41 -2.35 8.17
CA VAL A 64 -6.52 -2.83 7.10
C VAL A 64 -5.24 -3.44 7.64
N HIS A 65 -4.80 -3.10 8.85
CA HIS A 65 -3.62 -3.72 9.49
C HIS A 65 -3.96 -4.92 10.39
N SER A 66 -5.24 -5.29 10.54
CA SER A 66 -5.66 -6.44 11.36
C SER A 66 -5.11 -7.77 10.82
N LYS A 67 -4.86 -8.72 11.73
CA LYS A 67 -4.49 -10.10 11.40
C LYS A 67 -5.66 -10.88 10.78
N HIS A 68 -6.90 -10.45 11.02
CA HIS A 68 -8.10 -11.12 10.54
C HIS A 68 -8.47 -10.64 9.13
N PRO A 69 -8.59 -11.53 8.12
CA PRO A 69 -8.98 -11.13 6.77
C PRO A 69 -10.33 -10.41 6.70
N GLN A 70 -11.28 -10.79 7.56
CA GLN A 70 -12.60 -10.18 7.64
C GLN A 70 -12.53 -8.69 8.00
N ASP A 71 -11.65 -8.31 8.92
CA ASP A 71 -11.41 -6.92 9.29
C ASP A 71 -10.78 -6.15 8.13
N VAL A 72 -9.82 -6.77 7.42
CA VAL A 72 -9.19 -6.17 6.25
C VAL A 72 -10.22 -5.90 5.15
N HIS A 73 -11.11 -6.86 4.86
CA HIS A 73 -12.21 -6.66 3.89
C HIS A 73 -13.15 -5.54 4.31
N ARG A 74 -13.50 -5.46 5.59
CA ARG A 74 -14.33 -4.37 6.12
C ARG A 74 -13.64 -3.03 6.01
N GLY A 75 -12.34 -2.96 6.28
CA GLY A 75 -11.51 -1.76 6.11
C GLY A 75 -11.46 -1.28 4.66
N ILE A 76 -11.28 -2.21 3.71
CA ILE A 76 -11.32 -1.91 2.27
C ILE A 76 -12.69 -1.33 1.89
N ALA A 77 -13.79 -2.00 2.25
CA ALA A 77 -15.14 -1.55 1.91
C ALA A 77 -15.44 -0.16 2.49
N MET A 78 -15.01 0.11 3.72
CA MET A 78 -15.17 1.39 4.38
C MET A 78 -14.38 2.51 3.69
N LEU A 79 -13.13 2.22 3.29
CA LEU A 79 -12.29 3.17 2.56
C LEU A 79 -12.85 3.47 1.17
N GLU A 80 -13.30 2.46 0.43
CA GLU A 80 -13.93 2.62 -0.90
C GLU A 80 -15.21 3.44 -0.84
N ALA A 81 -16.05 3.23 0.17
CA ALA A 81 -17.27 4.01 0.37
C ALA A 81 -16.97 5.48 0.69
N SER A 82 -15.91 5.75 1.46
CA SER A 82 -15.58 7.11 1.91
C SER A 82 -14.73 7.91 0.91
N LEU A 83 -14.04 7.25 -0.02
CA LEU A 83 -13.11 7.90 -0.96
C LEU A 83 -13.82 8.90 -1.91
N PRO A 84 -14.97 8.58 -2.54
CA PRO A 84 -15.66 9.52 -3.45
C PRO A 84 -16.15 10.80 -2.77
N ALA A 85 -16.46 10.72 -1.47
CA ALA A 85 -16.93 11.87 -0.69
C ALA A 85 -15.78 12.77 -0.19
N THR A 86 -14.52 12.36 -0.36
CA THR A 86 -13.35 13.07 0.15
C THR A 86 -12.94 14.18 -0.82
N LYS A 87 -13.07 15.44 -0.39
CA LYS A 87 -12.76 16.63 -1.21
C LYS A 87 -11.33 17.14 -1.02
N ASP A 88 -10.73 16.88 0.14
CA ASP A 88 -9.38 17.34 0.46
C ASP A 88 -8.33 16.41 -0.17
N PRO A 89 -7.43 16.91 -1.04
CA PRO A 89 -6.38 16.11 -1.66
C PRO A 89 -5.46 15.41 -0.65
N LEU A 90 -5.24 16.00 0.54
CA LEU A 90 -4.38 15.38 1.57
C LEU A 90 -5.06 14.16 2.19
N GLN A 91 -6.32 14.27 2.60
CA GLN A 91 -7.10 13.14 3.08
C GLN A 91 -7.29 12.08 1.99
N GLN A 92 -7.51 12.50 0.73
CA GLN A 92 -7.65 11.58 -0.39
C GLN A 92 -6.37 10.75 -0.59
N ARG A 93 -5.20 11.38 -0.52
CA ARG A 93 -3.90 10.72 -0.58
C ARG A 93 -3.75 9.67 0.54
N GLU A 94 -4.14 10.01 1.77
CA GLU A 94 -4.05 9.10 2.92
C GLU A 94 -4.98 7.89 2.78
N LYS A 95 -6.23 8.11 2.37
CA LYS A 95 -7.19 7.02 2.13
C LYS A 95 -6.75 6.10 0.99
N LEU A 96 -6.18 6.66 -0.08
CA LEU A 96 -5.60 5.88 -1.18
C LEU A 96 -4.46 4.97 -0.70
N TYR A 97 -3.57 5.50 0.15
CA TYR A 97 -2.50 4.71 0.74
C TYR A 97 -3.02 3.57 1.63
N LEU A 98 -3.97 3.84 2.52
CA LEU A 98 -4.58 2.79 3.36
C LEU A 98 -5.32 1.74 2.54
N LEU A 99 -6.00 2.16 1.47
CA LEU A 99 -6.70 1.25 0.57
C LEU A 99 -5.70 0.35 -0.17
N ALA A 100 -4.57 0.91 -0.62
CA ALA A 100 -3.50 0.14 -1.22
C ALA A 100 -2.93 -0.91 -0.25
N VAL A 101 -2.74 -0.56 1.03
CA VAL A 101 -2.32 -1.50 2.08
C VAL A 101 -3.34 -2.63 2.28
N GLY A 102 -4.63 -2.30 2.31
CA GLY A 102 -5.70 -3.28 2.39
C GLY A 102 -5.65 -4.29 1.24
N TYR A 103 -5.53 -3.80 0.00
CA TYR A 103 -5.42 -4.64 -1.18
C TYR A 103 -4.15 -5.49 -1.22
N TYR A 104 -3.01 -4.94 -0.78
CA TYR A 104 -1.76 -5.70 -0.65
C TYR A 104 -1.93 -6.90 0.30
N ARG A 105 -2.60 -6.69 1.43
CA ARG A 105 -2.84 -7.75 2.42
C ARG A 105 -3.89 -8.76 1.99
N ASN A 106 -4.80 -8.36 1.11
CA ASN A 106 -5.74 -9.25 0.43
C ASN A 106 -5.11 -9.97 -0.79
N ALA A 107 -3.79 -9.84 -1.00
CA ALA A 107 -3.03 -10.39 -2.12
C ALA A 107 -3.48 -9.90 -3.52
N ASP A 108 -4.26 -8.82 -3.61
CA ASP A 108 -4.58 -8.16 -4.88
C ASP A 108 -3.52 -7.09 -5.18
N TYR A 109 -2.34 -7.56 -5.57
CA TYR A 109 -1.19 -6.71 -5.81
C TYR A 109 -1.38 -5.76 -7.01
N SER A 110 -2.17 -6.16 -8.01
CA SER A 110 -2.48 -5.34 -9.18
C SER A 110 -3.25 -4.09 -8.79
N ARG A 111 -4.36 -4.24 -8.05
CA ARG A 111 -5.12 -3.07 -7.56
C ARG A 111 -4.31 -2.24 -6.57
N SER A 112 -3.55 -2.90 -5.70
CA SER A 112 -2.68 -2.22 -4.75
C SER A 112 -1.68 -1.29 -5.47
N ARG A 113 -1.04 -1.77 -6.55
CA ARG A 113 -0.11 -0.99 -7.37
C ARG A 113 -0.76 0.26 -7.96
N ASP A 114 -1.92 0.10 -8.60
CA ASP A 114 -2.65 1.20 -9.24
C ASP A 114 -3.02 2.30 -8.23
N LEU A 115 -3.39 1.89 -7.01
CA LEU A 115 -3.72 2.82 -5.92
C LEU A 115 -2.49 3.56 -5.40
N VAL A 116 -1.35 2.87 -5.26
CA VAL A 116 -0.10 3.52 -4.87
C VAL A 116 0.37 4.50 -5.94
N ASP A 117 0.23 4.17 -7.22
CA ASP A 117 0.58 5.10 -8.31
C ASP A 117 -0.27 6.37 -8.29
N ARG A 118 -1.58 6.24 -8.03
CA ARG A 118 -2.47 7.39 -7.82
C ARG A 118 -2.08 8.20 -6.57
N CYS A 119 -1.63 7.53 -5.52
CA CYS A 119 -1.14 8.20 -4.31
C CYS A 119 0.16 9.00 -4.58
N LEU A 120 1.11 8.42 -5.31
CA LEU A 120 2.37 9.06 -5.69
C LEU A 120 2.17 10.19 -6.71
N ALA A 121 1.13 10.14 -7.55
CA ALA A 121 0.76 11.26 -8.40
C ALA A 121 0.34 12.50 -7.60
N LEU A 122 -0.20 12.33 -6.39
CA LEU A 122 -0.55 13.43 -5.47
C LEU A 122 0.64 13.86 -4.60
N ALA A 123 1.50 12.92 -4.19
CA ALA A 123 2.70 13.20 -3.39
C ALA A 123 3.88 12.33 -3.84
N PRO A 124 4.69 12.81 -4.81
CA PRO A 124 5.81 12.05 -5.36
C PRO A 124 6.89 11.67 -4.34
N ASP A 125 7.09 12.51 -3.32
CA ASP A 125 8.16 12.36 -2.33
C ASP A 125 7.75 11.53 -1.11
N TRP A 126 6.56 10.92 -1.12
CA TRP A 126 6.09 10.15 0.04
C TRP A 126 6.80 8.80 0.15
N ARG A 127 7.84 8.76 0.98
CA ARG A 127 8.70 7.58 1.18
C ARG A 127 7.94 6.29 1.51
N GLN A 128 6.89 6.34 2.32
CA GLN A 128 6.12 5.15 2.68
C GLN A 128 5.41 4.55 1.46
N ALA A 129 4.79 5.39 0.62
CA ALA A 129 4.16 4.96 -0.62
C ALA A 129 5.18 4.43 -1.64
N VAL A 130 6.35 5.04 -1.76
CA VAL A 130 7.44 4.55 -2.61
C VAL A 130 7.93 3.17 -2.15
N THR A 131 8.15 2.98 -0.85
CA THR A 131 8.54 1.67 -0.30
C THR A 131 7.47 0.61 -0.54
N LEU A 132 6.19 0.96 -0.32
CA LEU A 132 5.07 0.06 -0.58
C LEU A 132 4.98 -0.35 -2.06
N LYS A 133 5.19 0.60 -2.98
CA LYS A 133 5.23 0.30 -4.42
C LYS A 133 6.30 -0.75 -4.74
N LYS A 134 7.51 -0.55 -4.21
CA LYS A 134 8.62 -1.47 -4.43
C LYS A 134 8.32 -2.87 -3.91
N THR A 135 7.76 -3.00 -2.70
CA THR A 135 7.38 -4.31 -2.15
C THR A 135 6.25 -4.98 -2.93
N ILE A 136 5.28 -4.22 -3.44
CA ILE A 136 4.25 -4.73 -4.35
C ILE A 136 4.89 -5.26 -5.65
N GLU A 137 5.76 -4.49 -6.29
CA GLU A 137 6.43 -4.91 -7.52
C GLU A 137 7.34 -6.13 -7.32
N ASP A 138 8.07 -6.20 -6.20
CA ASP A 138 8.86 -7.36 -5.81
C ASP A 138 7.98 -8.61 -5.61
N LYS A 139 6.74 -8.44 -5.12
CA LYS A 139 5.77 -9.55 -4.97
C LYS A 139 5.20 -9.99 -6.31
N ILE A 140 4.75 -9.04 -7.15
CA ILE A 140 4.25 -9.32 -8.49
C ILE A 140 5.32 -10.00 -9.33
N THR A 141 6.57 -9.52 -9.28
CA THR A 141 7.66 -10.16 -10.02
C THR A 141 7.89 -11.57 -9.49
N LYS A 142 8.06 -11.79 -8.17
CA LYS A 142 8.26 -13.13 -7.58
C LYS A 142 7.15 -14.12 -7.93
N ASP A 143 5.89 -13.70 -7.82
CA ASP A 143 4.73 -14.55 -8.13
C ASP A 143 4.59 -14.74 -9.66
N GLY A 144 5.02 -13.74 -10.45
CA GLY A 144 5.08 -13.77 -11.91
C GLY A 144 6.26 -14.56 -12.50
N VAL A 145 7.37 -14.76 -11.77
CA VAL A 145 8.51 -15.59 -12.22
C VAL A 145 8.11 -17.06 -12.37
N ILE A 146 6.99 -17.50 -11.76
CA ILE A 146 6.45 -18.85 -11.96
C ILE A 146 5.77 -18.98 -13.35
N GLY A 147 5.39 -17.88 -14.01
CA GLY A 147 4.60 -17.90 -15.25
C GLY A 147 5.23 -17.28 -16.49
N LEU A 148 6.32 -16.51 -16.36
CA LEU A 148 6.99 -15.90 -17.52
C LEU A 148 8.46 -16.30 -17.52
N GLY A 149 8.77 -17.29 -18.37
CA GLY A 149 10.14 -17.66 -18.69
C GLY A 149 10.96 -16.41 -18.97
N ILE A 150 12.13 -16.35 -18.34
CA ILE A 150 13.16 -15.33 -18.53
C ILE A 150 13.37 -15.15 -20.04
N ALA A 151 12.74 -14.14 -20.64
CA ALA A 151 13.19 -13.62 -21.92
C ALA A 151 14.43 -12.78 -21.59
N ALA A 152 15.55 -13.47 -21.41
CA ALA A 152 16.86 -12.84 -21.36
C ALA A 152 17.02 -12.11 -22.71
N THR A 153 16.77 -10.81 -22.70
CA THR A 153 17.09 -9.93 -23.81
C THR A 153 18.58 -10.09 -24.07
N ALA A 154 18.90 -10.80 -25.15
CA ALA A 154 20.24 -10.98 -25.67
C ALA A 154 20.83 -9.61 -26.01
N VAL A 155 21.64 -9.07 -25.11
CA VAL A 155 22.46 -7.90 -25.39
C VAL A 155 23.91 -8.35 -25.39
N GLY A 156 24.48 -8.44 -26.60
CA GLY A 156 25.92 -8.29 -26.81
C GLY A 156 26.68 -9.52 -27.29
N LEU A 157 26.60 -9.83 -28.60
CA LEU A 157 27.77 -10.24 -29.39
C LEU A 157 27.54 -9.85 -30.87
N ILE A 158 27.51 -8.54 -31.15
CA ILE A 158 27.91 -8.04 -32.46
C ILE A 158 29.35 -7.57 -32.30
N ALA A 159 30.29 -8.48 -32.53
CA ALA A 159 31.69 -8.14 -32.75
C ALA A 159 32.38 -9.24 -33.56
N GLY A 160 32.48 -9.01 -34.86
CA GLY A 160 33.61 -9.47 -35.66
C GLY A 160 33.48 -10.81 -36.39
N GLY A 161 33.52 -10.73 -37.72
CA GLY A 161 34.20 -11.75 -38.53
C GLY A 161 33.31 -12.52 -39.50
N ILE A 162 33.13 -11.96 -40.71
CA ILE A 162 32.99 -12.79 -41.91
C ILE A 162 34.34 -13.47 -42.10
N ALA A 163 34.43 -14.78 -41.85
CA ALA A 163 35.56 -15.59 -42.29
C ALA A 163 35.07 -16.95 -42.76
N ALA A 164 35.44 -17.25 -44.00
CA ALA A 164 35.06 -18.40 -44.80
C ALA A 164 35.48 -19.76 -44.21
N ALA A 165 34.74 -20.82 -44.56
CA ALA A 165 35.29 -21.99 -45.26
C ALA A 165 34.18 -23.00 -45.59
N VAL A 166 33.83 -23.07 -46.88
CA VAL A 166 33.28 -24.28 -47.49
C VAL A 166 34.36 -25.36 -47.42
N SER A 167 34.05 -26.52 -46.85
CA SER A 167 34.84 -27.72 -47.09
C SER A 167 33.94 -28.94 -47.30
N ARG A 168 33.93 -29.41 -48.54
CA ARG A 168 33.41 -30.71 -48.98
C ARG A 168 34.44 -31.81 -48.67
N LYS A 169 33.99 -32.98 -48.22
CA LYS A 169 34.53 -34.32 -48.60
C LYS A 169 33.61 -35.40 -48.03
N LYS A 170 32.89 -36.15 -48.88
CA LYS A 170 33.24 -37.41 -49.58
C LYS A 170 33.15 -38.61 -48.66
#